data_AF-A0A2P5CA77-F1
#
_entry.id   AF-A0A2P5CA77-F1
#
_cell.length_a   1.000
_cell.length_b   1.000
_cell.length_c   1.000
_cell.angle_alpha   90.00
_cell.angle_beta   90.00
_cell.angle_gamma   90.00
#
_symmetry.space_group_name_H-M   'P 1'
#
loop_
_entity.id
_entity.type
_entity.pdbx_description
1 polymer ?
#
loop_
_entity_poly.entity_id
_entity_poly.type
_entity_poly.pdbx_seq_one_letter_code
_entity_poly.pdbx_strand_id
1 'polypeptide(L)'
;MSSISEQQIGLTSMALYTKLLPRIFLWDHLQLSFSISSDKKSVKVKAEVLQTEKTLEIVGDLLVAADGCLSSIRGSFLPDLKLSDSGYCGWRGFLIFPGMRIQISFSALEKPTLS
;
A
#
# COMPACT_ATOMS: atom_id res chain seq x y z
N MET A 1 11.42 32.51 -5.40
CA MET A 1 11.66 31.23 -4.70
C MET A 1 10.47 30.33 -5.00
N SER A 2 10.71 29.24 -5.73
CA SER A 2 9.68 28.39 -6.32
C SER A 2 8.94 27.57 -5.27
N SER A 3 7.62 27.71 -5.26
CA SER A 3 6.65 26.93 -4.50
C SER A 3 6.78 25.44 -4.79
N ILE A 4 7.01 24.63 -3.76
CA ILE A 4 6.82 23.17 -3.85
C ILE A 4 5.32 22.94 -3.73
N SER A 5 4.68 22.64 -4.86
CA SER A 5 3.26 22.33 -4.95
C SER A 5 2.98 20.97 -4.31
N GLU A 6 1.75 20.78 -3.84
CA GLU A 6 1.20 19.51 -3.32
C GLU A 6 1.30 18.31 -4.30
N GLN A 7 1.86 18.50 -5.50
CA GLN A 7 2.27 17.44 -6.41
C GLN A 7 3.42 16.58 -5.83
N GLN A 8 4.19 17.09 -4.86
CA GLN A 8 5.41 16.43 -4.37
C GLN A 8 5.17 15.08 -3.65
N ILE A 9 3.98 14.85 -3.07
CA ILE A 9 3.70 13.62 -2.32
C ILE A 9 3.33 12.44 -3.25
N GLY A 10 2.82 12.72 -4.45
CA GLY A 10 2.65 11.72 -5.52
C GLY A 10 3.88 11.54 -6.42
N LEU A 11 4.90 12.40 -6.28
CA LEU A 11 6.03 12.46 -7.22
C LEU A 11 7.11 11.39 -6.98
N THR A 12 7.25 10.85 -5.76
CA THR A 12 8.36 9.91 -5.45
C THR A 12 8.12 8.51 -6.00
N SER A 13 6.89 7.98 -5.90
CA SER A 13 6.52 6.71 -6.53
C SER A 13 6.54 6.82 -8.06
N MET A 14 6.13 7.96 -8.61
CA MET A 14 6.20 8.22 -10.05
C MET A 14 7.64 8.34 -10.58
N ALA A 15 8.54 8.96 -9.83
CA ALA A 15 9.94 9.10 -10.23
C ALA A 15 10.68 7.75 -10.32
N LEU A 16 10.29 6.76 -9.51
CA LEU A 16 10.83 5.40 -9.63
C LEU A 16 10.17 4.64 -10.77
N TYR A 17 8.84 4.74 -10.90
CA TYR A 17 8.09 4.09 -11.96
C TYR A 17 8.58 4.46 -13.36
N THR A 18 8.84 5.76 -13.60
CA THR A 18 9.33 6.27 -14.90
C THR A 18 10.67 5.69 -15.34
N LYS A 19 11.43 5.05 -14.44
CA LYS A 19 12.71 4.38 -14.76
C LYS A 19 12.56 2.89 -15.06
N LEU A 20 11.38 2.30 -14.87
CA LEU A 20 11.14 0.88 -15.13
C LEU A 20 10.88 0.62 -16.61
N LEU A 21 11.33 -0.53 -17.12
CA LEU A 21 10.98 -0.97 -18.45
C LEU A 21 9.46 -1.20 -18.56
N PRO A 22 8.88 -0.99 -19.75
CA PRO A 22 7.49 -1.37 -20.01
C PRO A 22 7.27 -2.84 -19.65
N ARG A 23 6.11 -3.17 -19.05
CA ARG A 23 5.70 -4.52 -18.62
C ARG A 23 6.36 -5.08 -17.36
N ILE A 24 7.23 -4.34 -16.68
CA ILE A 24 7.69 -4.74 -15.32
C ILE A 24 6.56 -4.58 -14.30
N PHE A 25 5.84 -3.47 -14.39
CA PHE A 25 4.76 -3.18 -13.46
C PHE A 25 3.41 -3.56 -14.06
N LEU A 26 2.66 -4.39 -13.35
CA LEU A 26 1.30 -4.80 -13.71
C LEU A 26 0.31 -4.07 -12.79
N TRP A 27 -0.26 -2.96 -13.29
CA TRP A 27 -1.27 -2.19 -12.57
C TRP A 27 -2.58 -2.97 -12.41
N ASP A 28 -3.33 -2.68 -11.36
CA ASP A 28 -4.66 -3.26 -11.10
C ASP A 28 -4.69 -4.78 -10.91
N HIS A 29 -3.55 -5.39 -10.55
CA HIS A 29 -3.46 -6.81 -10.19
C HIS A 29 -3.52 -6.95 -8.67
N LEU A 30 -4.67 -7.34 -8.14
CA LEU A 30 -4.86 -7.62 -6.72
C LEU A 30 -4.47 -9.07 -6.41
N GLN A 31 -3.49 -9.28 -5.54
CA GLN A 31 -3.09 -10.61 -5.11
C GLN A 31 -4.20 -11.28 -4.28
N LEU A 32 -4.55 -12.52 -4.62
CA LEU A 32 -5.57 -13.31 -3.93
C LEU A 32 -4.96 -14.41 -3.06
N SER A 33 -4.08 -15.22 -3.66
CA SER A 33 -3.39 -16.33 -2.97
C SER A 33 -2.07 -16.66 -3.65
N PHE A 34 -1.26 -17.48 -3.00
CA PHE A 34 -0.07 -18.06 -3.60
C PHE A 34 0.11 -19.51 -3.15
N SER A 35 0.90 -20.27 -3.90
CA SER A 35 1.33 -21.60 -3.52
C SER A 35 2.78 -21.85 -3.95
N ILE A 36 3.51 -22.60 -3.14
CA ILE A 36 4.88 -23.01 -3.42
C ILE A 36 4.82 -24.44 -4.00
N SER A 37 5.56 -24.70 -5.07
CA SER A 37 5.62 -26.04 -5.65
C SER A 37 6.22 -27.05 -4.67
N SER A 38 5.86 -28.33 -4.81
CA SER A 38 6.32 -29.40 -3.94
C SER A 38 7.85 -29.56 -3.93
N ASP A 39 8.49 -29.31 -5.08
CA ASP A 39 9.94 -29.31 -5.25
C ASP A 39 10.62 -28.01 -4.79
N LYS A 40 9.83 -27.02 -4.33
CA LYS A 40 10.25 -25.68 -3.89
C LYS A 40 11.04 -24.88 -4.93
N LYS A 41 10.94 -25.24 -6.22
CA LYS A 41 11.62 -24.52 -7.31
C LYS A 41 10.82 -23.37 -7.87
N SER A 42 9.52 -23.30 -7.57
CA SER A 42 8.65 -22.27 -8.11
C SER A 42 7.58 -21.85 -7.10
N VAL A 43 7.07 -20.66 -7.33
CA VAL A 43 5.92 -20.07 -6.64
C VAL A 43 4.91 -19.63 -7.67
N LYS A 44 3.65 -19.94 -7.40
CA LYS A 44 2.51 -19.53 -8.21
C LYS A 44 1.71 -18.50 -7.42
N VAL A 45 1.41 -17.37 -8.04
CA VAL A 45 0.58 -16.31 -7.48
C VAL A 45 -0.71 -16.24 -8.29
N LYS A 46 -1.85 -16.21 -7.60
CA LYS A 46 -3.15 -15.88 -8.19
C LYS A 46 -3.42 -14.41 -7.94
N ALA A 47 -3.68 -13.67 -9.02
CA ALA A 47 -4.03 -12.26 -8.95
C ALA A 47 -5.29 -11.98 -9.78
N GLU A 48 -6.15 -11.12 -9.28
CA GLU A 48 -7.32 -10.63 -10.00
C GLU A 48 -7.00 -9.31 -10.69
N VAL A 49 -7.35 -9.20 -11.97
CA VAL A 49 -7.27 -7.94 -12.71
C VAL A 49 -8.54 -7.15 -12.47
N LEU A 50 -8.48 -6.12 -11.63
CA LEU A 50 -9.67 -5.37 -11.17
C LEU A 50 -10.53 -4.80 -12.31
N GLN A 51 -9.91 -4.47 -13.45
CA GLN A 51 -10.64 -3.94 -14.61
C GLN A 51 -11.49 -4.99 -15.33
N THR A 52 -11.10 -6.27 -15.26
CA THR A 52 -11.71 -7.35 -16.04
C THR A 52 -12.29 -8.46 -15.19
N GLU A 53 -12.09 -8.40 -13.87
CA GLU A 53 -12.49 -9.42 -12.87
C GLU A 53 -11.93 -10.82 -13.18
N LYS A 54 -10.93 -10.90 -14.07
CA LYS A 54 -10.27 -12.16 -14.43
C LYS A 54 -9.16 -12.47 -13.45
N THR A 55 -9.15 -13.71 -12.97
CA THR A 55 -8.01 -14.25 -12.24
C THR A 55 -6.93 -14.74 -13.21
N LEU A 56 -5.71 -14.26 -13.02
CA LEU A 56 -4.50 -14.70 -13.71
C LEU A 56 -3.61 -15.49 -12.75
N GLU A 57 -2.86 -16.43 -13.31
CA GLU A 57 -1.80 -17.14 -12.59
C GLU A 57 -0.44 -16.66 -13.09
N ILE A 58 0.40 -16.20 -12.18
CA ILE A 58 1.78 -15.79 -12.44
C ILE A 58 2.71 -16.78 -11.77
N VAL A 59 3.66 -17.34 -12.52
CA VAL A 59 4.65 -18.31 -12.02
C VAL A 59 6.03 -17.67 -12.05
N GLY A 60 6.79 -17.86 -10.98
CA GLY A 60 8.19 -17.45 -10.90
C GLY A 60 9.00 -18.30 -9.94
N ASP A 61 10.30 -18.05 -9.86
CA ASP A 61 11.20 -18.79 -8.96
C ASP A 61 11.24 -18.19 -7.54
N LEU A 62 10.92 -16.89 -7.41
CA LEU A 62 10.96 -16.14 -6.15
C LEU A 62 9.77 -15.18 -6.04
N LEU A 63 9.12 -15.18 -4.86
CA LEU A 63 8.10 -14.21 -4.50
C LEU A 63 8.63 -13.28 -3.40
N VAL A 64 8.70 -11.99 -3.69
CA VAL A 64 9.04 -10.95 -2.71
C VAL A 64 7.76 -10.20 -2.34
N ALA A 65 7.34 -10.31 -1.08
CA ALA A 65 6.18 -9.61 -0.55
C ALA A 65 6.54 -8.15 -0.22
N ALA A 66 6.05 -7.21 -1.03
CA ALA A 66 6.16 -5.76 -0.82
C ALA A 66 4.77 -5.10 -0.74
N ASP A 67 3.79 -5.82 -0.21
CA ASP A 67 2.35 -5.51 -0.14
C ASP A 67 1.94 -4.70 1.11
N GLY A 68 2.90 -4.18 1.87
CA GLY A 68 2.67 -3.18 2.92
C GLY A 68 2.39 -3.73 4.32
N CYS A 69 1.91 -2.86 5.22
CA CYS A 69 1.80 -3.17 6.66
C CYS A 69 0.75 -4.25 6.97
N LEU A 70 -0.27 -4.39 6.13
CA LEU A 70 -1.31 -5.42 6.23
C LEU A 70 -1.05 -6.62 5.31
N SER A 71 0.22 -6.87 4.96
CA SER A 71 0.64 -7.94 4.06
C SER A 71 -0.07 -9.28 4.32
N SER A 72 -0.83 -9.74 3.33
CA SER A 72 -1.51 -11.03 3.35
C SER A 72 -0.49 -12.17 3.27
N ILE A 73 0.57 -11.97 2.49
CA ILE A 73 1.65 -12.94 2.33
C ILE A 73 2.38 -13.11 3.66
N ARG A 74 2.74 -12.03 4.36
CA ARG A 74 3.34 -12.13 5.71
C ARG A 74 2.44 -12.91 6.66
N GLY A 75 1.13 -12.64 6.64
CA GLY A 75 0.16 -13.35 7.47
C GLY A 75 0.15 -14.86 7.23
N SER A 76 0.43 -15.33 6.01
CA SER A 76 0.52 -16.78 5.73
C SER A 76 1.76 -17.46 6.36
N PHE A 77 2.87 -16.73 6.53
CA PHE A 77 4.10 -17.23 7.15
C PHE A 77 4.13 -17.01 8.66
N LEU A 78 3.49 -15.95 9.14
CA LEU A 78 3.46 -15.52 10.54
C LEU A 78 2.02 -15.22 10.97
N PRO A 79 1.12 -16.23 11.05
CA PRO A 79 -0.31 -16.03 11.29
C PRO A 79 -0.63 -15.39 12.63
N ASP A 80 0.24 -15.57 13.62
CA ASP A 80 0.05 -15.04 14.97
C ASP A 80 0.55 -13.59 15.13
N LEU A 81 1.27 -13.07 14.13
CA LEU A 81 1.81 -11.72 14.17
C LEU A 81 0.71 -10.68 13.88
N LYS A 82 0.16 -10.10 14.95
CA LYS A 82 -0.88 -9.07 14.88
C LYS A 82 -0.29 -7.66 15.02
N LEU A 83 -0.87 -6.70 14.32
CA LEU A 83 -0.60 -5.28 14.55
C LEU A 83 -1.08 -4.89 15.94
N SER A 84 -0.22 -4.22 16.70
CA SER A 84 -0.58 -3.61 17.99
C SER A 84 -0.88 -2.13 17.79
N ASP A 85 -1.91 -1.64 18.49
CA ASP A 85 -2.11 -0.21 18.64
C ASP A 85 -0.92 0.36 19.43
N SER A 86 -0.28 1.39 18.89
CA SER A 86 0.82 2.08 19.56
C SER A 86 0.35 2.91 20.76
N GLY A 87 -0.96 3.16 20.87
CA GLY A 87 -1.55 4.06 21.86
C GLY A 87 -1.46 5.54 21.46
N TYR A 88 -0.89 5.86 20.30
CA TYR A 88 -0.73 7.22 19.79
C TYR A 88 -1.50 7.42 18.48
N CYS A 89 -2.02 8.63 18.30
CA CYS A 89 -2.57 9.10 17.03
C CYS A 89 -1.85 10.38 16.59
N GLY A 90 -1.78 10.59 15.28
CA GLY A 90 -1.16 11.79 14.68
C GLY A 90 -2.19 12.61 13.93
N TRP A 91 -2.29 13.90 14.24
CA TRP A 91 -3.11 14.85 13.50
C TRP A 91 -2.30 15.34 12.30
N ARG A 92 -2.86 15.24 11.09
CA ARG A 92 -2.23 15.73 9.86
C ARG A 92 -3.11 16.80 9.25
N GLY A 93 -2.51 17.90 8.85
CA GLY A 93 -3.16 19.02 8.19
C GLY A 93 -2.11 19.91 7.54
N PHE A 94 -2.58 20.86 6.74
CA PHE A 94 -1.72 21.83 6.06
C PHE A 94 -2.22 23.23 6.37
N LEU A 95 -1.29 24.18 6.43
CA LEU A 95 -1.57 25.57 6.73
C LEU A 95 -1.19 26.45 5.54
N ILE A 96 -2.16 27.23 5.04
CA ILE A 96 -1.97 28.21 3.97
C ILE A 96 -1.80 29.58 4.62
N PHE A 97 -0.74 30.32 4.27
CA PHE A 97 -0.53 31.68 4.76
C PHE A 97 -0.82 32.74 3.67
N PRO A 98 -1.94 33.47 3.78
CA PRO A 98 -2.01 34.84 3.27
C PRO A 98 -2.72 35.79 4.26
N GLY A 99 -2.03 36.82 4.77
CA GLY A 99 -2.69 37.99 5.40
C GLY A 99 -3.44 37.80 6.73
N MET A 100 -3.32 36.64 7.38
CA MET A 100 -3.72 36.29 8.76
C MET A 100 -5.19 36.46 9.18
N ARG A 101 -5.93 35.34 9.14
CA ARG A 101 -6.74 34.88 10.29
C ARG A 101 -6.58 33.37 10.40
N ILE A 102 -6.17 32.90 11.59
CA ILE A 102 -5.93 31.49 11.87
C ILE A 102 -7.23 30.89 12.44
N GLN A 103 -7.81 29.93 11.72
CA GLN A 103 -8.86 29.07 12.25
C GLN A 103 -8.43 27.63 12.04
N ILE A 104 -8.28 26.89 13.14
CA ILE A 104 -7.97 25.46 13.13
C ILE A 104 -9.17 24.75 13.75
N SER A 105 -9.89 23.97 12.95
CA SER A 105 -10.99 23.12 13.42
C SER A 105 -10.48 21.69 13.48
N PHE A 106 -10.54 21.10 14.67
CA PHE A 106 -10.25 19.68 14.90
C PHE A 106 -11.58 18.95 15.05
N SER A 107 -11.83 17.93 14.23
CA SER A 107 -12.85 16.92 14.49
C SER A 107 -12.12 15.65 14.93
N ALA A 108 -12.31 15.26 16.19
CA ALA A 108 -11.84 13.97 16.67
C ALA A 108 -12.71 12.87 16.05
N LEU A 109 -12.07 11.81 15.54
CA LEU A 109 -12.77 10.57 15.27
C LEU A 109 -12.93 9.86 16.63
N GLU A 110 -14.12 9.88 17.21
CA GLU A 110 -14.39 9.04 18.38
C GLU A 110 -14.13 7.59 17.99
N LYS A 111 -13.24 6.92 18.72
CA LYS A 111 -13.10 5.47 18.59
C LYS A 111 -14.45 4.87 18.99
N PRO A 112 -15.10 4.04 18.15
CA PRO A 112 -16.28 3.33 18.60
C PRO A 112 -15.89 2.50 19.83
N THR A 113 -16.56 2.77 20.96
CA THR A 113 -16.44 1.94 22.16
C THR A 113 -17.04 0.58 21.83
N LEU A 114 -16.18 -0.43 21.74
CA LEU A 114 -16.61 -1.83 21.72
C LEU A 114 -17.24 -2.13 23.08
N SER A 115 -18.58 -2.29 23.09
CA SER A 115 -19.38 -2.80 24.20
C SER A 115 -19.24 -4.31 24.34
#